data_AF-A0A8T9CDV6-F1
#
_entry.id   AF-A0A8T9CDV6-F1
#
_cell.length_a   1.000
_cell.length_b   1.000
_cell.length_c   1.000
_cell.angle_alpha   90.00
_cell.angle_beta   90.00
_cell.angle_gamma   90.00
#
_symmetry.space_group_name_H-M   'P 1'
#
loop_
_entity.id
_entity.type
_entity.pdbx_description
1 polymer ?
#
loop_
_entity_poly.entity_id
_entity_poly.type
_entity_poly.pdbx_seq_one_letter_code
_entity_poly.pdbx_strand_id
1 'polypeptide(L)'
;MQDANCGSMDIAQIFTPHLTAIARLMLSQLQSAKDAGHRVQKVVLIGGFSGSASLRQYLEGRLKELSVDFGHQVRLTRGMLPGEPEIAVAHGAVLRALDKEKGPDRITQSSYGFLRTEPYTEAMHPGMKPRIDKLDGERYIKNTIFWLIQKGQQLPFHAESSILAIHTFSTTEKQLLCEEILYVSDESTESHYRREHPKNRGHEEAGRIIADMTFLRDEGKIEPIEPEIGYGGKRHYRVEFDLVMIIDGRNLRYEARWPAGGGGEAVIGGNVNIAAAFRPGTN
;
A
#
# COMPACT_ATOMS: atom_id res chain seq x y z
N MET A 1 -51.18 -29.95 -38.77
CA MET A 1 -50.45 -29.05 -37.86
C MET A 1 -49.88 -29.96 -36.78
N GLN A 2 -48.62 -30.35 -36.93
CA GLN A 2 -47.94 -31.24 -35.97
C GLN A 2 -47.32 -30.35 -34.90
N ASP A 3 -47.82 -30.48 -33.67
CA ASP A 3 -47.22 -29.86 -32.50
C ASP A 3 -45.87 -30.53 -32.25
N ALA A 4 -44.80 -29.73 -32.36
CA ALA A 4 -43.45 -30.15 -32.00
C ALA A 4 -43.36 -30.32 -30.48
N ASN A 5 -43.60 -31.56 -30.03
CA ASN A 5 -43.33 -32.00 -28.68
C ASN A 5 -41.80 -32.05 -28.48
N CYS A 6 -41.19 -30.94 -28.04
CA CYS A 6 -39.80 -30.90 -27.61
C CYS A 6 -39.67 -31.71 -26.31
N GLY A 7 -39.49 -33.03 -26.46
CA GLY A 7 -39.38 -33.96 -25.34
C GLY A 7 -38.15 -33.70 -24.50
N SER A 8 -38.22 -34.03 -23.21
CA SER A 8 -37.13 -33.89 -22.22
C SER A 8 -35.77 -34.49 -22.65
N MET A 9 -35.78 -35.47 -23.57
CA MET A 9 -34.56 -36.06 -24.17
C MET A 9 -33.78 -35.07 -25.05
N ASP A 10 -34.45 -34.14 -25.73
CA ASP A 10 -33.85 -33.18 -26.66
C ASP A 10 -33.06 -32.10 -25.87
N ILE A 11 -33.68 -31.57 -24.81
CA ILE A 11 -33.04 -30.62 -23.89
C ILE A 11 -31.84 -31.25 -23.17
N ALA A 12 -31.94 -32.50 -22.72
CA ALA A 12 -30.84 -33.17 -22.04
C ALA A 12 -29.61 -33.34 -22.97
N GLN A 13 -29.82 -33.68 -24.24
CA GLN A 13 -28.74 -33.81 -25.23
C GLN A 13 -28.03 -32.49 -25.48
N ILE A 14 -28.76 -31.37 -25.48
CA ILE A 14 -28.20 -30.03 -25.65
C ILE A 14 -27.35 -29.61 -24.44
N PHE A 15 -27.83 -29.81 -23.21
CA PHE A 15 -27.15 -29.27 -22.02
C PHE A 15 -26.05 -30.18 -21.45
N THR A 16 -26.09 -31.50 -21.69
CA THR A 16 -25.10 -32.45 -21.13
C THR A 16 -23.65 -32.12 -21.50
N PRO A 17 -23.32 -31.75 -22.76
CA PRO A 17 -21.97 -31.34 -23.12
C PRO A 17 -21.47 -30.13 -22.32
N HIS A 18 -22.34 -29.15 -22.06
CA HIS A 18 -22.01 -27.96 -21.28
C HIS A 18 -21.78 -28.28 -19.81
N LEU A 19 -22.65 -29.10 -19.20
CA LEU A 19 -22.48 -29.57 -17.82
C LEU A 19 -21.16 -30.33 -17.65
N THR A 20 -20.82 -31.18 -18.63
CA THR A 20 -19.57 -31.94 -18.66
C THR A 20 -18.35 -31.02 -18.77
N ALA A 21 -18.41 -30.01 -19.64
CA ALA A 21 -17.33 -29.05 -19.80
C ALA A 21 -17.08 -28.23 -18.51
N ILE A 22 -18.16 -27.74 -17.87
CA ILE A 22 -18.07 -27.01 -16.60
C ILE A 22 -17.48 -27.90 -15.50
N ALA A 23 -17.95 -29.14 -15.38
CA ALA A 23 -17.41 -30.08 -14.41
C ALA A 23 -15.93 -30.37 -14.67
N ARG A 24 -15.52 -30.58 -15.93
CA ARG A 24 -14.12 -30.83 -16.28
C ARG A 24 -13.22 -29.66 -15.84
N LEU A 25 -13.65 -28.42 -16.10
CA LEU A 25 -12.92 -27.23 -15.66
C LEU A 25 -12.80 -27.17 -14.13
N MET A 26 -13.92 -27.35 -13.42
CA MET A 26 -13.94 -27.36 -11.95
C MET A 26 -13.00 -28.43 -11.38
N LEU A 27 -13.08 -29.67 -11.88
CA LEU A 27 -12.24 -30.78 -11.40
C LEU A 27 -10.75 -30.52 -11.69
N SER A 28 -10.42 -29.99 -12.85
CA SER A 28 -9.04 -29.61 -13.19
C SER A 28 -8.49 -28.56 -12.23
N GLN A 29 -9.26 -27.52 -11.92
CA GLN A 29 -8.83 -26.46 -10.99
C GLN A 29 -8.66 -26.98 -9.56
N LEU A 30 -9.56 -27.87 -9.11
CA LEU A 30 -9.45 -28.51 -7.79
C LEU A 30 -8.23 -29.42 -7.69
N GLN A 31 -7.90 -30.15 -8.74
CA GLN A 31 -6.68 -30.95 -8.79
C GLN A 31 -5.43 -30.06 -8.73
N SER A 32 -5.37 -28.99 -9.53
CA SER A 32 -4.25 -28.04 -9.47
C SER A 32 -4.09 -27.40 -8.09
N ALA A 33 -5.19 -27.07 -7.41
CA ALA A 33 -5.14 -26.57 -6.03
C ALA A 33 -4.58 -27.61 -5.06
N LYS A 34 -4.99 -28.88 -5.17
CA LYS A 34 -4.45 -29.99 -4.36
C LYS A 34 -2.95 -30.19 -4.62
N ASP A 35 -2.52 -30.17 -5.87
CA ASP A 35 -1.12 -30.34 -6.26
C ASP A 35 -0.24 -29.19 -5.73
N ALA A 36 -0.81 -27.98 -5.63
CA ALA A 36 -0.19 -26.82 -4.98
C ALA A 36 -0.25 -26.87 -3.43
N GLY A 37 -0.74 -27.96 -2.83
CA GLY A 37 -0.81 -28.15 -1.38
C GLY A 37 -2.01 -27.50 -0.70
N HIS A 38 -3.01 -27.03 -1.46
CA HIS A 38 -4.22 -26.43 -0.91
C HIS A 38 -5.34 -27.45 -0.69
N ARG A 39 -5.93 -27.42 0.51
CA ARG A 39 -7.07 -28.27 0.88
C ARG A 39 -8.40 -27.53 0.69
N VAL A 40 -8.97 -27.62 -0.50
CA VAL A 40 -10.25 -26.98 -0.83
C VAL A 40 -11.41 -27.72 -0.16
N GLN A 41 -12.28 -27.01 0.55
CA GLN A 41 -13.44 -27.61 1.25
C GLN A 41 -14.77 -27.29 0.59
N LYS A 42 -14.84 -26.18 -0.14
CA LYS A 42 -16.08 -25.60 -0.65
C LYS A 42 -15.88 -25.09 -2.06
N VAL A 43 -16.86 -25.36 -2.92
CA VAL A 43 -17.03 -24.72 -4.23
C VAL A 43 -18.23 -23.81 -4.14
N VAL A 44 -18.09 -22.54 -4.54
CA VAL A 44 -19.20 -21.58 -4.59
C VAL A 44 -19.56 -21.37 -6.05
N LEU A 45 -20.82 -21.61 -6.40
CA LEU A 45 -21.34 -21.38 -7.74
C LEU A 45 -22.03 -20.02 -7.77
N ILE A 46 -21.63 -19.15 -8.69
CA ILE A 46 -22.13 -17.77 -8.79
C ILE A 46 -22.55 -17.43 -10.23
N GLY A 47 -23.33 -16.37 -10.40
CA GLY A 47 -23.83 -15.88 -11.69
C GLY A 47 -25.14 -16.53 -12.13
N GLY A 48 -25.75 -16.05 -13.23
CA GLY A 48 -27.12 -16.43 -13.60
C GLY A 48 -27.36 -17.93 -13.78
N PHE A 49 -26.38 -18.68 -14.32
CA PHE A 49 -26.54 -20.13 -14.51
C PHE A 49 -26.43 -20.95 -13.21
N SER A 50 -26.02 -20.32 -12.11
CA SER A 50 -25.93 -20.97 -10.79
C SER A 50 -27.28 -21.43 -10.23
N GLY A 51 -28.39 -20.81 -10.66
CA GLY A 51 -29.75 -21.20 -10.29
C GLY A 51 -30.17 -22.57 -10.84
N SER A 52 -29.51 -23.06 -11.90
CA SER A 52 -29.87 -24.30 -12.59
C SER A 52 -29.79 -25.52 -11.66
N ALA A 53 -30.93 -26.21 -11.48
CA ALA A 53 -31.00 -27.45 -10.68
C ALA A 53 -30.15 -28.56 -11.30
N SER A 54 -30.21 -28.72 -12.63
CA SER A 54 -29.44 -29.73 -13.36
C SER A 54 -27.94 -29.52 -13.22
N LEU A 55 -27.47 -28.26 -13.29
CA LEU A 55 -26.06 -27.94 -13.07
C LEU A 55 -25.63 -28.28 -11.64
N ARG A 56 -26.40 -27.83 -10.64
CA ARG A 56 -26.08 -28.07 -9.23
C ARG A 56 -26.00 -29.55 -8.91
N GLN A 57 -27.01 -30.32 -9.31
CA GLN A 57 -27.04 -31.76 -9.07
C GLN A 57 -25.89 -32.48 -9.77
N TYR A 58 -25.57 -32.09 -11.00
CA TYR A 58 -24.45 -32.66 -11.74
C TYR A 58 -23.11 -32.39 -11.02
N LEU A 59 -22.83 -31.13 -10.67
CA LEU A 59 -21.58 -30.77 -9.97
C LEU A 59 -21.50 -31.39 -8.57
N GLU A 60 -22.60 -31.45 -7.81
CA GLU A 60 -22.65 -32.13 -6.52
C GLU A 60 -22.28 -33.61 -6.64
N GLY A 61 -22.72 -34.30 -7.69
CA GLY A 61 -22.33 -35.68 -7.99
C GLY A 61 -20.82 -35.79 -8.24
N ARG A 62 -20.28 -34.95 -9.12
CA ARG A 62 -18.83 -34.93 -9.45
C ARG A 62 -17.95 -34.62 -8.24
N LEU A 63 -18.39 -33.72 -7.35
CA LEU A 63 -17.68 -33.37 -6.13
C LEU A 63 -17.70 -34.49 -5.08
N LYS A 64 -18.78 -35.29 -5.02
CA LYS A 64 -18.83 -36.48 -4.15
C LYS A 64 -17.79 -37.52 -4.58
N GLU A 65 -17.69 -37.80 -5.88
CA GLU A 65 -16.67 -38.69 -6.43
C GLU A 65 -15.27 -38.17 -6.09
N LEU A 66 -14.98 -36.90 -6.40
CA LEU A 66 -13.68 -36.28 -6.12
C LEU A 66 -13.33 -36.28 -4.63
N SER A 67 -14.32 -36.11 -3.74
CA SER A 67 -14.09 -36.10 -2.29
C SER A 67 -13.52 -37.43 -1.79
N VAL A 68 -13.90 -38.55 -2.41
CA VAL A 68 -13.35 -39.87 -2.11
C VAL A 68 -11.88 -39.91 -2.52
N ASP A 69 -11.55 -39.49 -3.73
CA ASP A 69 -10.18 -39.44 -4.27
C ASP A 69 -9.27 -38.49 -3.48
N PHE A 70 -9.84 -37.42 -2.95
CA PHE A 70 -9.13 -36.41 -2.16
C PHE A 70 -8.95 -36.82 -0.69
N GLY A 71 -9.66 -37.85 -0.22
CA GLY A 71 -9.68 -38.26 1.19
C GLY A 71 -10.28 -37.20 2.12
N HIS A 72 -10.96 -36.20 1.57
CA HIS A 72 -11.66 -35.16 2.34
C HIS A 72 -12.81 -34.57 1.54
N GLN A 73 -13.76 -34.01 2.27
CA GLN A 73 -14.98 -33.55 1.65
C GLN A 73 -14.82 -32.18 0.97
N VAL A 74 -15.26 -32.12 -0.28
CA VAL A 74 -15.47 -30.89 -1.04
C VAL A 74 -16.98 -30.74 -1.31
N ARG A 75 -17.60 -29.67 -0.84
CA ARG A 75 -19.05 -29.45 -0.98
C ARG A 75 -19.36 -28.28 -1.91
N LEU A 76 -20.42 -28.42 -2.70
CA LEU A 76 -21.03 -27.27 -3.35
C LEU A 76 -21.77 -26.44 -2.28
N THR A 77 -21.42 -25.16 -2.16
CA THR A 77 -22.08 -24.22 -1.25
C THR A 77 -23.32 -23.69 -1.93
N ARG A 78 -24.42 -23.64 -1.17
CA ARG A 78 -25.68 -23.03 -1.60
C ARG A 78 -25.77 -21.64 -0.98
N GLY A 79 -26.32 -20.68 -1.73
CA GLY A 79 -26.72 -19.40 -1.13
C GLY A 79 -27.69 -19.64 0.02
N MET A 80 -27.65 -18.77 1.02
CA MET A 80 -28.59 -18.80 2.14
C MET A 80 -29.97 -18.30 1.72
N LEU A 81 -30.04 -17.46 0.68
CA LEU A 81 -31.29 -16.90 0.15
C LEU A 81 -31.51 -17.27 -1.33
N PRO A 82 -32.77 -17.41 -1.78
CA PRO A 82 -33.10 -17.52 -3.20
C PRO A 82 -32.51 -16.35 -4.01
N GLY A 83 -31.88 -16.63 -5.16
CA GLY A 83 -31.28 -15.62 -6.04
C GLY A 83 -29.94 -15.03 -5.56
N GLU A 84 -29.52 -15.27 -4.31
CA GLU A 84 -28.26 -14.76 -3.77
C GLU A 84 -27.03 -15.15 -4.62
N PRO A 85 -26.89 -16.40 -5.11
CA PRO A 85 -25.76 -16.76 -5.99
C PRO A 85 -25.70 -15.98 -7.30
N GLU A 86 -26.84 -15.50 -7.81
CA GLU A 86 -26.94 -14.76 -9.07
C GLU A 86 -26.39 -13.34 -8.92
N ILE A 87 -26.59 -12.73 -7.75
CA ILE A 87 -26.18 -11.36 -7.42
C ILE A 87 -24.96 -11.28 -6.49
N ALA A 88 -24.36 -12.43 -6.14
CA ALA A 88 -23.25 -12.51 -5.19
C ALA A 88 -22.08 -11.58 -5.52
N VAL A 89 -21.78 -11.39 -6.82
CA VAL A 89 -20.73 -10.46 -7.27
C VAL A 89 -21.09 -9.01 -6.94
N ALA A 90 -22.33 -8.59 -7.23
CA ALA A 90 -22.80 -7.25 -6.93
C ALA A 90 -22.86 -6.99 -5.42
N HIS A 91 -23.36 -7.96 -4.64
CA HIS A 91 -23.32 -7.90 -3.17
C HIS A 91 -21.90 -7.76 -2.64
N GLY A 92 -20.96 -8.58 -3.13
CA GLY A 92 -19.55 -8.47 -2.76
C GLY A 92 -18.95 -7.11 -3.08
N ALA A 93 -19.30 -6.54 -4.24
CA ALA A 93 -18.85 -5.20 -4.64
C ALA A 93 -19.41 -4.09 -3.72
N VAL A 94 -20.68 -4.17 -3.34
CA VAL A 94 -21.30 -3.22 -2.39
C VAL A 94 -20.67 -3.36 -1.00
N LEU A 95 -20.53 -4.58 -0.48
CA LEU A 95 -19.87 -4.83 0.80
C LEU A 95 -18.44 -4.29 0.80
N ARG A 96 -17.71 -4.48 -0.31
CA ARG A 96 -16.36 -3.95 -0.47
C ARG A 96 -16.31 -2.43 -0.55
N ALA A 97 -17.31 -1.80 -1.16
CA ALA A 97 -17.43 -0.35 -1.21
C ALA A 97 -17.73 0.25 0.17
N LEU A 98 -18.51 -0.46 1.00
CA LEU A 98 -18.86 -0.06 2.36
C LEU A 98 -17.70 -0.24 3.35
N ASP A 99 -16.91 -1.31 3.22
CA ASP A 99 -15.74 -1.60 4.07
C ASP A 99 -14.51 -1.92 3.21
N LYS A 100 -13.60 -0.94 3.13
CA LYS A 100 -12.33 -1.08 2.42
C LYS A 100 -11.18 -1.60 3.29
N GLU A 101 -11.37 -1.69 4.60
CA GLU A 101 -10.32 -2.11 5.53
C GLU A 101 -10.04 -3.60 5.44
N LYS A 102 -11.08 -4.43 5.27
CA LYS A 102 -10.95 -5.90 5.19
C LYS A 102 -10.64 -6.41 3.79
N GLY A 103 -9.78 -5.68 3.09
CA GLY A 103 -9.39 -5.99 1.71
C GLY A 103 -8.33 -7.06 1.60
N PRO A 104 -8.02 -7.49 0.36
CA PRO A 104 -6.79 -8.21 0.10
C PRO A 104 -5.57 -7.38 0.57
N ASP A 105 -4.51 -8.07 0.95
CA ASP A 105 -3.27 -7.44 1.41
C ASP A 105 -2.74 -6.44 0.37
N ARG A 106 -2.47 -5.21 0.80
CA ARG A 106 -1.96 -4.16 -0.07
C ARG A 106 -0.45 -4.06 0.06
N ILE A 107 0.26 -4.87 -0.71
CA ILE A 107 1.72 -4.86 -0.73
C ILE A 107 2.21 -3.82 -1.73
N THR A 108 2.87 -2.76 -1.25
CA THR A 108 3.44 -1.73 -2.14
C THR A 108 4.60 -2.30 -2.96
N GLN A 109 4.67 -1.93 -4.23
CA GLN A 109 5.73 -2.28 -5.17
C GLN A 109 6.80 -1.18 -5.30
N SER A 110 6.54 -0.02 -4.68
CA SER A 110 7.41 1.15 -4.71
C SER A 110 7.72 1.62 -3.29
N SER A 111 8.89 2.22 -3.11
CA SER A 111 9.29 2.92 -1.90
C SER A 111 9.00 4.41 -2.02
N TYR A 112 8.56 5.03 -0.93
CA TYR A 112 8.34 6.48 -0.82
C TYR A 112 9.13 7.03 0.36
N GLY A 113 9.87 8.10 0.11
CA GLY A 113 10.84 8.63 1.07
C GLY A 113 11.15 10.08 0.84
N PHE A 114 11.81 10.71 1.81
CA PHE A 114 12.22 12.11 1.70
C PHE A 114 13.73 12.24 1.60
N LEU A 115 14.18 13.26 0.85
CA LEU A 115 15.59 13.64 0.81
C LEU A 115 16.02 14.24 2.14
N ARG A 116 16.94 13.63 2.88
CA ARG A 116 17.34 14.07 4.23
C ARG A 116 18.78 14.57 4.29
N THR A 117 18.99 15.42 5.30
CA THR A 117 20.29 15.63 5.93
C THR A 117 20.21 14.96 7.30
N GLU A 118 21.00 13.91 7.50
CA GLU A 118 20.90 13.05 8.68
C GLU A 118 22.09 13.26 9.63
N PRO A 119 21.86 13.36 10.95
CA PRO A 119 22.94 13.33 11.94
C PRO A 119 23.78 12.07 11.75
N TYR A 120 25.10 12.24 11.68
CA TYR A 120 26.00 11.13 11.44
C TYR A 120 26.16 10.27 12.70
N THR A 121 25.95 8.98 12.51
CA THR A 121 26.31 7.92 13.44
C THR A 121 26.94 6.77 12.66
N GLU A 122 27.95 6.12 13.20
CA GLU A 122 28.62 5.01 12.52
C GLU A 122 27.68 3.81 12.30
N ALA A 123 26.69 3.63 13.19
CA ALA A 123 25.70 2.57 13.08
C ALA A 123 24.78 2.73 11.85
N MET A 124 24.32 3.95 11.58
CA MET A 124 23.41 4.22 10.47
C MET A 124 24.13 4.54 9.16
N HIS A 125 25.38 5.01 9.24
CA HIS A 125 26.16 5.52 8.11
C HIS A 125 27.54 4.85 7.99
N PRO A 126 27.62 3.51 8.02
CA PRO A 126 28.90 2.81 8.08
C PRO A 126 29.79 3.16 6.87
N GLY A 127 31.02 3.58 7.15
CA GLY A 127 32.00 3.94 6.12
C GLY A 127 31.69 5.23 5.34
N MET A 128 30.65 5.98 5.69
CA MET A 128 30.32 7.26 5.05
C MET A 128 31.10 8.41 5.70
N LYS A 129 31.63 9.31 4.88
CA LYS A 129 32.31 10.52 5.37
C LYS A 129 31.30 11.64 5.65
N PRO A 130 31.13 12.10 6.90
CA PRO A 130 30.26 13.22 7.22
C PRO A 130 30.90 14.57 6.94
N ARG A 131 30.05 15.60 6.91
CA ARG A 131 30.44 17.00 6.85
C ARG A 131 30.01 17.69 8.13
N ILE A 132 30.89 18.53 8.67
CA ILE A 132 30.57 19.40 9.81
C ILE A 132 29.71 20.56 9.27
N ASP A 133 28.55 20.78 9.85
CA ASP A 133 27.73 21.94 9.53
C ASP A 133 28.27 23.19 10.23
N LYS A 134 28.14 24.34 9.56
CA LYS A 134 28.76 25.59 10.01
C LYS A 134 27.91 26.33 11.04
N LEU A 135 26.62 25.99 11.16
CA LEU A 135 25.69 26.65 12.06
C LEU A 135 25.70 25.98 13.42
N ASP A 136 25.44 24.68 13.48
CA ASP A 136 25.37 23.93 14.74
C ASP A 136 26.68 23.23 15.12
N GLY A 137 27.65 23.11 14.20
CA GLY A 137 28.91 22.42 14.46
C GLY A 137 28.82 20.89 14.43
N GLU A 138 27.65 20.34 14.12
CA GLU A 138 27.39 18.90 14.18
C GLU A 138 27.78 18.19 12.87
N ARG A 139 27.97 16.86 12.98
CA ARG A 139 28.36 16.02 11.83
C ARG A 139 27.11 15.48 11.14
N TYR A 140 27.01 15.72 9.83
CA TYR A 140 25.87 15.25 9.03
C TYR A 140 26.28 14.50 7.77
N ILE A 141 25.39 13.62 7.34
CA ILE A 141 25.36 13.08 5.97
C ILE A 141 24.27 13.82 5.20
N LYS A 142 24.67 14.60 4.19
CA LYS A 142 23.73 15.32 3.32
C LYS A 142 23.31 14.47 2.13
N ASN A 143 22.14 14.81 1.58
CA ASN A 143 21.55 14.22 0.38
C ASN A 143 21.31 12.71 0.51
N THR A 144 20.85 12.23 1.67
CA THR A 144 20.37 10.84 1.82
C THR A 144 18.90 10.74 1.45
N ILE A 145 18.40 9.54 1.19
CA ILE A 145 16.95 9.30 1.14
C ILE A 145 16.57 8.42 2.32
N PHE A 146 15.57 8.85 3.07
CA PHE A 146 14.94 8.05 4.10
C PHE A 146 13.56 7.57 3.61
N TRP A 147 13.46 6.29 3.27
CA TRP A 147 12.25 5.63 2.78
C TRP A 147 11.33 5.28 3.97
N LEU A 148 10.27 6.08 4.20
CA LEU A 148 9.26 5.82 5.24
C LEU A 148 8.38 4.63 4.88
N ILE A 149 8.07 4.52 3.59
CA ILE A 149 7.32 3.40 3.02
C ILE A 149 8.29 2.65 2.12
N GLN A 150 8.43 1.35 2.35
CA GLN A 150 9.38 0.52 1.60
C GLN A 150 8.66 -0.49 0.72
N LYS A 151 9.20 -0.73 -0.48
CA LYS A 151 8.77 -1.79 -1.38
C LYS A 151 8.68 -3.13 -0.63
N GLY A 152 7.58 -3.85 -0.84
CA GLY A 152 7.29 -5.11 -0.17
C GLY A 152 6.58 -4.96 1.18
N GLN A 153 6.43 -3.73 1.70
CA GLN A 153 5.65 -3.47 2.90
C GLN A 153 4.15 -3.66 2.63
N GLN A 154 3.47 -4.31 3.58
CA GLN A 154 2.01 -4.34 3.61
C GLN A 154 1.48 -3.03 4.21
N LEU A 155 0.65 -2.32 3.46
CA LEU A 155 0.03 -1.06 3.86
C LEU A 155 -1.46 -1.26 4.18
N PRO A 156 -1.93 -0.84 5.36
CA PRO A 156 -3.36 -0.74 5.64
C PRO A 156 -4.10 0.19 4.66
N PHE A 157 -5.44 0.18 4.65
CA PHE A 157 -6.22 1.13 3.84
C PHE A 157 -5.89 2.58 4.20
N HIS A 158 -5.82 2.84 5.51
CA HIS A 158 -5.40 4.08 6.11
C HIS A 158 -4.16 3.85 6.97
N ALA A 159 -3.07 4.55 6.69
CA ALA A 159 -1.85 4.47 7.47
C ALA A 159 -1.19 5.85 7.56
N GLU A 160 -0.59 6.14 8.70
CA GLU A 160 0.18 7.35 8.91
C GLU A 160 1.58 6.97 9.37
N SER A 161 2.59 7.69 8.87
CA SER A 161 3.99 7.50 9.26
C SER A 161 4.67 8.85 9.20
N SER A 162 5.46 9.17 10.22
CA SER A 162 6.10 10.49 10.34
C SER A 162 7.58 10.37 10.63
N ILE A 163 8.30 11.44 10.28
CA ILE A 163 9.68 11.67 10.71
C ILE A 163 9.83 13.11 11.21
N LEU A 164 10.76 13.31 12.14
CA LEU A 164 11.15 14.64 12.55
C LEU A 164 12.02 15.28 11.46
N ALA A 165 11.58 16.42 10.94
CA ALA A 165 12.38 17.27 10.05
C ALA A 165 13.03 18.38 10.87
N ILE A 166 14.34 18.59 10.66
CA ILE A 166 15.13 19.62 11.35
C ILE A 166 15.81 20.48 10.30
N HIS A 167 15.60 21.79 10.39
CA HIS A 167 16.28 22.80 9.56
C HIS A 167 16.96 23.83 10.45
N THR A 168 18.20 24.18 10.10
CA THR A 168 18.96 25.23 10.78
C THR A 168 19.15 26.44 9.87
N PHE A 169 18.98 27.63 10.42
CA PHE A 169 19.04 28.88 9.68
C PHE A 169 19.96 29.90 10.36
N SER A 170 20.71 30.67 9.59
CA SER A 170 21.44 31.83 10.12
C SER A 170 20.46 32.81 10.78
N THR A 171 20.88 33.47 11.85
CA THR A 171 20.10 34.55 12.47
C THR A 171 19.89 35.76 11.55
N THR A 172 20.68 35.87 10.49
CA THR A 172 20.56 36.91 9.46
C THR A 172 19.61 36.54 8.32
N GLU A 173 19.07 35.32 8.32
CA GLU A 173 18.20 34.82 7.25
C GLU A 173 16.84 35.53 7.27
N LYS A 174 16.34 35.92 6.09
CA LYS A 174 15.09 36.68 6.01
C LYS A 174 13.86 35.79 6.20
N GLN A 175 13.88 34.62 5.59
CA GLN A 175 12.78 33.65 5.61
C GLN A 175 13.28 32.28 6.05
N LEU A 176 12.49 31.59 6.86
CA LEU A 176 12.80 30.23 7.34
C LEU A 176 12.07 29.21 6.45
N LEU A 177 12.54 29.06 5.21
CA LEU A 177 11.92 28.17 4.23
C LEU A 177 12.49 26.76 4.34
N CYS A 178 11.65 25.80 4.68
CA CYS A 178 12.00 24.38 4.79
C CYS A 178 11.54 23.64 3.53
N GLU A 179 12.49 23.29 2.65
CA GLU A 179 12.21 22.50 1.45
C GLU A 179 12.20 21.00 1.75
N GLU A 180 11.14 20.33 1.32
CA GLU A 180 10.90 18.91 1.54
C GLU A 180 10.60 18.23 0.20
N ILE A 181 11.48 17.33 -0.24
CA ILE A 181 11.38 16.65 -1.53
C ILE A 181 11.03 15.18 -1.30
N LEU A 182 9.87 14.77 -1.82
CA LEU A 182 9.40 13.39 -1.84
C LEU A 182 9.99 12.68 -3.05
N TYR A 183 10.60 11.53 -2.80
CA TYR A 183 11.11 10.60 -3.81
C TYR A 183 10.27 9.32 -3.83
N VAL A 184 10.20 8.72 -5.02
CA VAL A 184 9.67 7.37 -5.26
C VAL A 184 10.74 6.51 -5.93
N SER A 185 10.76 5.20 -5.68
CA SER A 185 11.58 4.24 -6.43
C SER A 185 10.95 2.85 -6.44
N ASP A 186 10.93 2.20 -7.60
CA ASP A 186 10.49 0.81 -7.75
C ASP A 186 11.60 -0.20 -7.42
N GLU A 187 12.83 0.26 -7.16
CA GLU A 187 14.00 -0.59 -6.91
C GLU A 187 14.54 -0.49 -5.49
N SER A 188 14.41 0.67 -4.84
CA SER A 188 15.03 0.95 -3.56
C SER A 188 14.31 0.24 -2.41
N THR A 189 15.07 -0.36 -1.50
CA THR A 189 14.55 -1.08 -0.34
C THR A 189 15.24 -0.69 0.97
N GLU A 190 16.21 0.22 0.94
CA GLU A 190 17.04 0.56 2.10
C GLU A 190 17.26 2.08 2.19
N SER A 191 17.17 2.61 3.41
CA SER A 191 17.33 4.04 3.73
C SER A 191 18.78 4.42 4.03
N HIS A 192 19.04 5.71 4.32
CA HIS A 192 20.33 6.26 4.80
C HIS A 192 21.46 6.32 3.76
N TYR A 193 21.20 5.85 2.54
CA TYR A 193 22.13 6.00 1.43
C TYR A 193 21.96 7.36 0.77
N ARG A 194 23.08 7.91 0.27
CA ARG A 194 23.05 9.11 -0.58
C ARG A 194 22.16 8.89 -1.79
N ARG A 195 21.50 9.94 -2.25
CA ARG A 195 20.62 9.92 -3.43
C ARG A 195 21.32 9.33 -4.66
N GLU A 196 22.59 9.67 -4.88
CA GLU A 196 23.38 9.17 -6.01
C GLU A 196 23.96 7.75 -5.80
N HIS A 197 23.71 7.11 -4.64
CA HIS A 197 24.20 5.77 -4.34
C HIS A 197 23.45 4.70 -5.15
N PRO A 198 24.10 3.59 -5.57
CA PRO A 198 23.43 2.51 -6.32
C PRO A 198 22.19 1.92 -5.64
N LYS A 199 22.10 1.94 -4.31
CA LYS A 199 20.90 1.50 -3.56
C LYS A 199 19.68 2.40 -3.76
N ASN A 200 19.90 3.63 -4.19
CA ASN A 200 18.85 4.58 -4.57
C ASN A 200 18.68 4.65 -6.09
N ARG A 201 19.12 3.65 -6.86
CA ARG A 201 18.90 3.63 -8.32
C ARG A 201 17.39 3.68 -8.63
N GLY A 202 17.03 4.38 -9.71
CA GLY A 202 15.64 4.52 -10.14
C GLY A 202 14.81 5.46 -9.26
N HIS A 203 15.45 6.28 -8.41
CA HIS A 203 14.72 7.31 -7.66
C HIS A 203 14.23 8.42 -8.60
N GLU A 204 13.00 8.85 -8.39
CA GLU A 204 12.37 9.96 -9.11
C GLU A 204 11.70 10.92 -8.12
N GLU A 205 11.75 12.22 -8.41
CA GLU A 205 11.03 13.21 -7.60
C GLU A 205 9.53 13.02 -7.82
N ALA A 206 8.81 12.62 -6.77
CA ALA A 206 7.37 12.43 -6.79
C ALA A 206 6.61 13.70 -6.38
N GLY A 207 7.26 14.58 -5.60
CA GLY A 207 6.61 15.79 -5.12
C GLY A 207 7.53 16.66 -4.28
N ARG A 208 7.07 17.88 -3.98
CA ARG A 208 7.83 18.89 -3.25
C ARG A 208 6.89 19.81 -2.50
N ILE A 209 7.23 20.13 -1.26
CA ILE A 209 6.62 21.22 -0.49
C ILE A 209 7.71 22.15 0.04
N ILE A 210 7.36 23.42 0.22
CA ILE A 210 8.22 24.42 0.86
C ILE A 210 7.41 25.01 2.00
N ALA A 211 7.73 24.62 3.22
CA ALA A 211 7.06 25.14 4.42
C ALA A 211 7.71 26.47 4.83
N ASP A 212 6.94 27.55 4.81
CA ASP A 212 7.39 28.84 5.35
C ASP A 212 7.19 28.86 6.86
N MET A 213 8.28 28.64 7.59
CA MET A 213 8.30 28.58 9.06
C MET A 213 8.71 29.92 9.68
N THR A 214 8.70 31.01 8.91
CA THR A 214 9.13 32.34 9.36
C THR A 214 8.29 32.84 10.54
N PHE A 215 7.01 32.47 10.59
CA PHE A 215 6.11 32.81 11.70
C PHE A 215 6.63 32.34 13.06
N LEU A 216 7.42 31.26 13.11
CA LEU A 216 7.99 30.76 14.36
C LEU A 216 8.90 31.80 15.01
N ARG A 217 9.72 32.47 14.20
CA ARG A 217 10.60 33.54 14.66
C ARG A 217 9.79 34.80 14.96
N ASP A 218 8.94 35.22 14.01
CA ASP A 218 8.26 36.51 14.07
C ASP A 218 7.25 36.58 15.23
N GLU A 219 6.67 35.45 15.62
CA GLU A 219 5.76 35.31 16.76
C GLU A 219 6.46 34.90 18.07
N GLY A 220 7.80 34.77 18.07
CA GLY A 220 8.58 34.40 19.27
C GLY A 220 8.36 32.96 19.75
N LYS A 221 7.97 32.04 18.86
CA LYS A 221 7.79 30.60 19.16
C LYS A 221 9.11 29.83 19.18
N ILE A 222 10.17 30.39 18.60
CA ILE A 222 11.53 29.87 18.68
C ILE A 222 12.50 30.99 19.05
N GLU A 223 13.55 30.62 19.77
CA GLU A 223 14.67 31.51 20.09
C GLU A 223 15.92 31.03 19.35
N PRO A 224 16.85 31.95 19.02
CA PRO A 224 18.13 31.57 18.44
C PRO A 224 18.97 30.80 19.46
N ILE A 225 19.62 29.74 19.00
CA ILE A 225 20.52 28.89 19.78
C ILE A 225 21.93 29.50 19.72
N GLU A 226 22.56 29.63 20.88
CA GLU A 226 23.97 30.00 20.99
C GLU A 226 24.85 28.75 20.90
N PRO A 227 26.00 28.80 20.20
CA PRO A 227 26.91 27.68 20.11
C PRO A 227 27.58 27.39 21.46
N GLU A 228 27.83 26.12 21.76
CA GLU A 228 28.54 25.74 22.98
C GLU A 228 29.98 26.28 22.99
N ILE A 229 30.42 26.77 24.15
CA ILE A 229 31.75 27.36 24.32
C ILE A 229 32.82 26.29 24.05
N GLY A 230 33.68 26.55 23.05
CA GLY A 230 34.77 25.64 22.67
C GLY A 230 34.41 24.65 21.55
N TYR A 231 33.14 24.58 21.15
CA TYR A 231 32.69 23.84 19.97
C TYR A 231 32.54 24.77 18.76
N GLY A 232 32.65 24.22 17.56
CA GLY A 232 32.39 24.97 16.33
C GLY A 232 30.90 25.32 16.22
N GLY A 233 30.56 26.41 15.53
CA GLY A 233 29.17 26.81 15.30
C GLY A 233 28.97 28.32 15.30
N LYS A 234 27.75 28.75 15.00
CA LYS A 234 27.31 30.14 15.02
C LYS A 234 25.92 30.23 15.60
N ARG A 235 25.57 31.39 16.13
CA ARG A 235 24.20 31.69 16.55
C ARG A 235 23.20 31.49 15.41
N HIS A 236 22.24 30.59 15.59
CA HIS A 236 21.33 30.14 14.53
C HIS A 236 19.92 29.83 15.06
N TYR A 237 18.92 29.82 14.18
CA TYR A 237 17.59 29.27 14.49
C TYR A 237 17.55 27.79 14.15
N ARG A 238 16.81 27.01 14.93
CA ARG A 238 16.48 25.60 14.67
C ARG A 238 14.96 25.47 14.57
N VAL A 239 14.51 24.94 13.44
CA VAL A 239 13.10 24.70 13.14
C VAL A 239 12.88 23.19 13.12
N GLU A 240 11.87 22.75 13.87
CA GLU A 240 11.48 21.35 13.98
C GLU A 240 9.99 21.20 13.67
N PHE A 241 9.66 20.23 12.83
CA PHE A 241 8.27 19.89 12.50
C PHE A 241 8.19 18.41 12.11
N ASP A 242 7.00 17.83 12.22
CA ASP A 242 6.77 16.47 11.76
C ASP A 242 6.48 16.49 10.26
N LEU A 243 7.24 15.69 9.51
CA LEU A 243 6.94 15.41 8.11
C LEU A 243 6.19 14.08 8.05
N VAL A 244 4.92 14.17 7.71
CA VAL A 244 3.96 13.06 7.83
C VAL A 244 3.57 12.57 6.44
N MET A 245 3.67 11.27 6.18
CA MET A 245 3.03 10.60 5.05
C MET A 245 1.75 9.91 5.51
N ILE A 246 0.67 10.12 4.75
CA ILE A 246 -0.66 9.58 5.03
C ILE A 246 -1.11 8.81 3.80
N ILE A 247 -1.29 7.51 3.97
CA ILE A 247 -1.94 6.65 2.99
C ILE A 247 -3.44 6.69 3.24
N ASP A 248 -4.20 7.00 2.20
CA ASP A 248 -5.65 6.89 2.17
C ASP A 248 -6.07 6.23 0.85
N GLY A 249 -6.25 4.92 0.90
CA GLY A 249 -6.44 4.11 -0.29
C GLY A 249 -5.32 4.34 -1.30
N ARG A 250 -5.66 4.80 -2.51
CA ARG A 250 -4.69 5.01 -3.60
C ARG A 250 -4.06 6.40 -3.61
N ASN A 251 -4.27 7.19 -2.56
CA ASN A 251 -3.66 8.51 -2.43
C ASN A 251 -2.61 8.46 -1.32
N LEU A 252 -1.46 9.06 -1.59
CA LEU A 252 -0.46 9.40 -0.58
C LEU A 252 -0.48 10.92 -0.43
N ARG A 253 -0.82 11.38 0.76
CA ARG A 253 -0.63 12.78 1.16
C ARG A 253 0.65 12.90 1.97
N TYR A 254 1.29 14.04 1.88
CA TYR A 254 2.44 14.36 2.70
C TYR A 254 2.35 15.79 3.21
N GLU A 255 2.60 15.97 4.50
CA GLU A 255 2.32 17.22 5.22
C GLU A 255 3.50 17.58 6.12
N ALA A 256 3.83 18.87 6.18
CA ALA A 256 4.65 19.43 7.23
C ALA A 256 3.73 19.91 8.35
N ARG A 257 3.81 19.30 9.53
CA ARG A 257 2.96 19.57 10.69
C ARG A 257 3.74 20.19 11.84
N TRP A 258 3.22 21.30 12.37
CA TRP A 258 3.80 21.99 13.52
C TRP A 258 2.73 22.22 14.60
N PRO A 259 3.06 22.12 15.91
CA PRO A 259 4.36 21.71 16.47
C PRO A 259 4.69 20.24 16.20
N ALA A 260 5.99 19.90 16.24
CA ALA A 260 6.44 18.51 16.20
C ALA A 260 5.95 17.73 17.43
N GLY A 261 5.87 16.40 17.32
CA GLY A 261 5.48 15.50 18.42
C GLY A 261 4.12 14.83 18.25
N GLY A 262 3.60 14.73 17.03
CA GLY A 262 2.41 13.94 16.69
C GLY A 262 1.06 14.64 16.89
N GLY A 263 1.05 15.88 17.39
CA GLY A 263 -0.17 16.68 17.61
C GLY A 263 -0.25 17.96 16.79
N GLY A 264 0.71 18.20 15.90
CA GLY A 264 0.77 19.42 15.10
C GLY A 264 -0.28 19.50 14.01
N GLU A 265 -0.61 20.73 13.59
CA GLU A 265 -1.47 21.00 12.45
C GLU A 265 -0.65 21.16 11.17
N ALA A 266 -1.25 20.80 10.03
CA ALA A 266 -0.60 20.94 8.74
C ALA A 266 -0.37 22.41 8.39
N VAL A 267 0.89 22.79 8.24
CA VAL A 267 1.31 24.11 7.75
C VAL A 267 1.20 24.14 6.21
N ILE A 268 1.62 23.05 5.57
CA ILE A 268 1.53 22.84 4.13
C ILE A 268 1.49 21.34 3.85
N GLY A 269 0.94 20.95 2.70
CA GLY A 269 0.99 19.57 2.23
C GLY A 269 0.86 19.44 0.72
N GLY A 270 1.15 18.23 0.24
CA GLY A 270 0.98 17.81 -1.14
C GLY A 270 0.32 16.43 -1.20
N ASN A 271 -0.03 16.02 -2.42
CA ASN A 271 -0.60 14.70 -2.67
C ASN A 271 -0.05 14.08 -3.95
N VAL A 272 0.01 12.75 -3.98
CA VAL A 272 0.35 11.96 -5.16
C VAL A 272 -0.55 10.73 -5.24
N ASN A 273 -0.85 10.29 -6.45
CA ASN A 273 -1.56 9.04 -6.68
C ASN A 273 -0.58 7.87 -6.64
N ILE A 274 -0.90 6.83 -5.88
CA ILE A 274 -0.07 5.64 -5.69
C ILE A 274 -0.77 4.36 -6.18
N ALA A 275 -1.78 4.49 -7.05
CA ALA A 275 -2.51 3.34 -7.58
C ALA A 275 -1.60 2.34 -8.30
N ALA A 276 -0.64 2.85 -9.08
CA ALA A 276 0.31 2.03 -9.84
C ALA A 276 1.30 1.26 -8.94
N ALA A 277 1.47 1.69 -7.68
CA ALA A 277 2.35 1.04 -6.73
C ALA A 277 1.74 -0.24 -6.13
N PHE A 278 0.48 -0.57 -6.41
CA PHE A 278 -0.14 -1.80 -5.90
C PHE A 278 -0.38 -2.83 -7.01
N ARG A 279 -0.32 -4.11 -6.65
CA ARG A 279 -0.66 -5.19 -7.57
C ARG A 279 -2.14 -5.08 -8.01
N PRO A 280 -2.46 -5.41 -9.27
CA PRO A 280 -3.85 -5.48 -9.73
C PRO A 280 -4.72 -6.35 -8.82
N GLY A 281 -5.94 -5.91 -8.55
CA GLY A 281 -6.90 -6.64 -7.71
C GLY A 281 -6.90 -6.27 -6.22
N THR A 282 -6.06 -5.32 -5.79
CA THR A 282 -5.98 -4.83 -4.40
C THR A 282 -7.00 -3.73 -4.04
N ASN A 283 -8.16 -3.74 -4.71
CA ASN A 283 -9.20 -2.71 -4.57
C ASN A 283 -9.87 -2.72 -3.21
#